data_AF-A0A6P0BAQ1-F1
#
_entry.id   AF-A0A6P0BAQ1-F1
#
_cell.length_a   1.000
_cell.length_b   1.000
_cell.length_c   1.000
_cell.angle_alpha   90.00
_cell.angle_beta   90.00
_cell.angle_gamma   90.00
#
_symmetry.space_group_name_H-M   'P 1'
#
loop_
_entity.id
_entity.type
_entity.pdbx_description
1 polymer ?
#
loop_
_entity_poly.entity_id
_entity_poly.type
_entity_poly.pdbx_seq_one_letter_code
_entity_poly.pdbx_strand_id
1 'polypeptide(L)'
;MEADTTEESQSKIVLFLNSYKFRIEPDTVLPCEPRDDAGADPLAGASPAAPVAASEAVLFFGTDDDGSPLPGPMMATMAVASVLNKSVANKSVLNKASLNKNKNKNKNKSTMDGGSLGLSQLIPSFELRRLHQQPSRNAYTAARRFTWEKLDILPPPGPDYTRLETTVLLSMQRRDRERVRRLPDIQIESTISVGEFTRALHIEDLGGFEQTEGLFQAILTACEYVGLIYKSQFNRLRPNQFEPMLRPLLAVPVHESYPSNHSFQCFSIAFAFSTILPEHPATDELARIAQNVAENREWAGLHYPSDTQAGRDLARRFAPYLHDAFGPLFQAVHDEWV
;
A
#
# COMPACT_ATOMS: atom_id res chain seq x y z
N MET A 1 20.01 34.27 -49.76
CA MET A 1 20.32 34.76 -48.41
C MET A 1 19.25 34.21 -47.50
N GLU A 2 19.71 33.39 -46.57
CA GLU A 2 18.95 32.37 -45.85
C GLU A 2 17.90 32.94 -44.89
N ALA A 3 16.83 32.16 -44.73
CA ALA A 3 15.82 32.32 -43.70
C ALA A 3 16.40 31.82 -42.36
N ASP A 4 16.35 32.66 -41.33
CA ASP A 4 16.74 32.29 -39.97
C ASP A 4 15.47 31.97 -39.17
N THR A 5 15.08 30.70 -39.17
CA THR A 5 14.06 30.15 -38.28
C THR A 5 14.76 29.67 -37.01
N THR A 6 14.76 30.50 -35.96
CA THR A 6 15.14 30.07 -34.62
C THR A 6 14.03 29.17 -34.05
N GLU A 7 14.19 27.85 -34.19
CA GLU A 7 13.46 26.86 -33.40
C GLU A 7 13.85 27.01 -31.93
N GLU A 8 12.95 27.60 -31.16
CA GLU A 8 13.08 27.75 -29.72
C GLU A 8 12.86 26.37 -29.05
N SER A 9 13.97 25.66 -28.80
CA SER A 9 13.98 24.39 -28.06
C SER A 9 13.34 24.58 -26.68
N GLN A 10 12.06 24.22 -26.53
CA GLN A 10 11.35 24.27 -25.26
C GLN A 10 12.15 23.52 -24.18
N SER A 11 12.37 24.20 -23.05
CA SER A 11 13.07 23.62 -21.89
C SER A 11 12.41 22.30 -21.46
N LYS A 12 13.22 21.30 -21.12
CA LYS A 12 12.75 19.99 -20.60
C LYS A 12 11.80 20.14 -19.41
N ILE A 13 11.93 21.22 -18.63
CA ILE A 13 11.01 21.60 -17.54
C ILE A 13 9.63 22.00 -18.06
N VAL A 14 9.56 22.73 -19.17
CA VAL A 14 8.29 23.14 -19.79
C VAL A 14 7.61 21.93 -20.41
N LEU A 15 8.35 21.01 -21.03
CA LEU A 15 7.81 19.74 -21.51
C LEU A 15 7.29 18.86 -20.35
N PHE A 16 8.01 18.78 -19.23
CA PHE A 16 7.55 18.08 -18.03
C PHE A 16 6.28 18.70 -17.43
N LEU A 17 6.24 20.02 -17.25
CA LEU A 17 5.06 20.72 -16.74
C LEU A 17 3.86 20.62 -17.71
N ASN A 18 4.10 20.64 -19.02
CA ASN A 18 3.05 20.48 -20.04
C ASN A 18 2.57 19.03 -20.20
N SER A 19 3.39 18.03 -19.83
CA SER A 19 2.96 16.63 -19.77
C SER A 19 2.03 16.34 -18.58
N TYR A 20 2.13 17.13 -17.51
CA TYR A 20 1.16 17.16 -16.40
C TYR A 20 0.03 18.18 -16.68
N LYS A 21 -0.73 17.96 -17.76
CA LYS A 21 -2.01 18.66 -17.95
C LYS A 21 -3.07 18.01 -17.05
N PHE A 22 -3.27 18.57 -15.86
CA PHE A 22 -4.62 18.58 -15.26
C PHE A 22 -5.49 19.52 -16.11
N ARG A 23 -5.95 19.03 -17.26
CA ARG A 23 -7.13 19.60 -17.91
C ARG A 23 -8.34 18.89 -17.31
N ILE A 24 -8.97 19.53 -16.34
CA ILE A 24 -10.41 19.36 -16.17
C ILE A 24 -10.99 20.26 -17.26
N GLU A 25 -11.28 19.69 -18.43
CA GLU A 25 -12.21 20.32 -19.36
C GLU A 25 -13.58 20.29 -18.64
N PRO A 26 -14.25 21.43 -18.40
CA PRO A 26 -15.63 21.37 -17.97
C PRO A 26 -16.44 20.75 -19.12
N ASP A 27 -17.12 19.64 -18.84
CA ASP A 27 -18.15 19.01 -19.68
C ASP A 27 -17.73 18.23 -20.94
N THR A 28 -16.61 17.49 -20.92
CA THR A 28 -16.43 16.44 -21.94
C THR A 28 -17.08 15.12 -21.49
N VAL A 29 -18.39 15.00 -21.67
CA VAL A 29 -19.05 13.70 -21.81
C VAL A 29 -18.58 13.12 -23.14
N LEU A 30 -17.76 12.06 -23.11
CA LEU A 30 -17.49 11.30 -24.33
C LEU A 30 -18.82 10.64 -24.76
N PRO A 31 -19.35 10.93 -25.97
CA PRO A 31 -20.51 10.21 -26.46
C PRO A 31 -20.12 8.74 -26.61
N CYS A 32 -20.93 7.83 -26.06
CA CYS A 32 -20.88 6.44 -26.49
C CYS A 32 -21.14 6.39 -28.00
N GLU A 33 -20.20 5.82 -28.76
CA GLU A 33 -20.43 5.47 -30.16
C GLU A 33 -21.74 4.67 -30.25
N PRO A 34 -22.66 5.01 -31.16
CA PRO A 34 -23.89 4.25 -31.32
C PRO A 34 -23.54 2.82 -31.72
N ARG A 35 -24.13 1.85 -31.02
CA ARG A 35 -24.11 0.45 -31.46
C ARG A 35 -24.75 0.39 -32.84
N ASP A 36 -24.02 -0.14 -33.82
CA ASP A 36 -24.61 -0.49 -35.10
C ASP A 36 -25.70 -1.54 -34.86
N ASP A 37 -26.95 -1.10 -34.95
CA ASP A 37 -28.14 -1.95 -34.98
C ASP A 37 -28.21 -2.67 -36.34
N ALA A 38 -27.25 -3.56 -36.59
CA ALA A 38 -27.30 -4.53 -37.67
C ALA A 38 -27.21 -5.92 -37.05
N GLY A 39 -28.38 -6.55 -36.89
CA GLY A 39 -28.56 -7.78 -36.15
C GLY A 39 -27.69 -8.94 -36.60
N ALA A 40 -27.10 -9.63 -35.63
CA ALA A 40 -26.87 -11.06 -35.66
C ALA A 40 -26.63 -11.53 -34.21
N ASP A 41 -27.62 -12.25 -33.69
CA ASP A 41 -27.62 -12.94 -32.41
C ASP A 41 -26.58 -14.08 -32.44
N PRO A 42 -25.48 -14.09 -31.64
CA PRO A 42 -24.46 -15.14 -31.74
C PRO A 42 -24.76 -16.37 -30.86
N LEU A 43 -25.98 -16.52 -30.33
CA LEU A 43 -26.33 -17.59 -29.39
C LEU A 43 -27.39 -18.58 -29.91
N ALA A 44 -27.33 -18.92 -31.19
CA ALA A 44 -28.10 -20.04 -31.73
C ALA A 44 -27.27 -20.92 -32.68
N GLY A 45 -26.79 -22.05 -32.16
CA GLY A 45 -26.55 -23.26 -32.97
C GLY A 45 -25.09 -23.69 -33.18
N ALA A 46 -24.55 -24.49 -32.24
CA ALA A 46 -23.75 -25.68 -32.56
C ALA A 46 -23.45 -26.48 -31.28
N SER A 47 -24.00 -27.70 -31.20
CA SER A 47 -23.64 -28.74 -30.22
C SER A 47 -22.29 -29.41 -30.58
N PRO A 48 -21.64 -30.12 -29.64
CA PRO A 48 -20.22 -30.48 -29.73
C PRO A 48 -19.99 -31.81 -30.48
N ALA A 49 -18.89 -31.90 -31.23
CA ALA A 49 -18.40 -33.14 -31.80
C ALA A 49 -16.99 -33.46 -31.24
N ALA A 50 -16.85 -34.69 -30.76
CA ALA A 50 -15.65 -35.28 -30.16
C ALA A 50 -14.60 -35.72 -31.22
N PRO A 51 -13.36 -36.06 -30.82
CA PRO A 51 -12.19 -36.07 -31.70
C PRO A 51 -11.93 -37.43 -32.37
N VAL A 52 -11.27 -37.43 -33.53
CA VAL A 52 -10.67 -38.65 -34.13
C VAL A 52 -9.28 -38.32 -34.72
N ALA A 53 -8.38 -39.27 -34.54
CA ALA A 53 -6.93 -39.23 -34.62
C ALA A 53 -6.30 -39.53 -36.01
N ALA A 54 -5.03 -39.15 -36.15
CA ALA A 54 -3.89 -39.83 -36.83
C ALA A 54 -2.86 -38.74 -37.23
N SER A 55 -1.53 -38.88 -37.17
CA SER A 55 -0.62 -40.03 -37.02
C SER A 55 0.75 -39.56 -36.53
N GLU A 56 1.45 -40.44 -35.80
CA GLU A 56 2.84 -40.31 -35.33
C GLU A 56 3.90 -40.23 -36.45
N ALA A 57 5.03 -39.62 -36.12
CA ALA A 57 6.34 -39.97 -36.67
C ALA A 57 7.40 -39.93 -35.54
N VAL A 58 7.92 -41.12 -35.24
CA VAL A 58 9.00 -41.43 -34.29
C VAL A 58 10.31 -41.50 -35.06
N LEU A 59 11.38 -40.83 -34.58
CA LEU A 59 12.79 -41.14 -34.87
C LEU A 59 13.67 -40.51 -33.77
N PHE A 60 14.75 -41.08 -33.25
CA PHE A 60 15.19 -42.43 -32.92
C PHE A 60 16.36 -42.19 -31.95
N PHE A 61 16.51 -43.00 -30.90
CA PHE A 61 17.66 -42.97 -29.99
C PHE A 61 18.88 -43.56 -30.68
N GLY A 62 20.03 -42.87 -30.65
CA GLY A 62 21.34 -43.43 -30.97
C GLY A 62 22.24 -43.35 -29.75
N THR A 63 22.48 -44.50 -29.13
CA THR A 63 23.62 -44.75 -28.23
C THR A 63 24.88 -44.88 -29.07
N ASP A 64 26.01 -44.34 -28.61
CA ASP A 64 27.27 -45.08 -28.51
C ASP A 64 28.28 -44.32 -27.64
N ASP A 65 28.99 -45.13 -26.87
CA ASP A 65 29.94 -44.91 -25.80
C ASP A 65 31.37 -44.85 -26.36
N ASP A 66 32.22 -43.91 -25.92
CA ASP A 66 33.64 -44.16 -25.61
C ASP A 66 34.35 -42.94 -24.96
N GLY A 67 35.17 -43.18 -23.92
CA GLY A 67 36.45 -42.48 -23.71
C GLY A 67 36.56 -41.21 -22.83
N SER A 68 36.77 -41.39 -21.52
CA SER A 68 37.28 -40.44 -20.48
C SER A 68 38.67 -39.79 -20.73
N PRO A 69 39.27 -38.96 -19.83
CA PRO A 69 38.78 -37.87 -18.96
C PRO A 69 39.61 -36.54 -19.01
N LEU A 70 39.03 -35.46 -18.44
CA LEU A 70 39.57 -34.24 -17.78
C LEU A 70 41.06 -33.79 -17.93
N PRO A 71 41.33 -32.47 -17.99
CA PRO A 71 41.51 -31.70 -16.75
C PRO A 71 40.83 -30.31 -16.74
N GLY A 72 40.44 -29.84 -15.54
CA GLY A 72 40.01 -28.46 -15.28
C GLY A 72 41.15 -27.43 -15.47
N PRO A 73 40.93 -26.14 -15.17
CA PRO A 73 41.05 -25.75 -13.75
C PRO A 73 40.30 -24.46 -13.29
N MET A 74 40.36 -24.28 -11.95
CA MET A 74 40.35 -23.05 -11.14
C MET A 74 39.04 -22.34 -10.75
N MET A 75 38.52 -22.78 -9.60
CA MET A 75 37.93 -21.95 -8.55
C MET A 75 38.89 -20.84 -8.10
N ALA A 76 38.43 -19.59 -8.08
CA ALA A 76 39.10 -18.50 -7.37
C ALA A 76 38.44 -18.29 -6.01
N THR A 77 39.10 -18.78 -4.97
CA THR A 77 38.86 -18.42 -3.58
C THR A 77 39.57 -17.10 -3.28
N MET A 78 38.85 -16.08 -2.81
CA MET A 78 39.45 -14.99 -2.07
C MET A 78 38.81 -14.90 -0.69
N ALA A 79 39.52 -15.49 0.27
CA ALA A 79 39.46 -15.11 1.66
C ALA A 79 40.19 -13.76 1.81
N VAL A 80 39.56 -12.79 2.49
CA VAL A 80 40.28 -11.65 3.08
C VAL A 80 39.87 -11.53 4.53
N ALA A 81 40.89 -11.33 5.35
CA ALA A 81 40.96 -11.58 6.76
C ALA A 81 40.09 -10.67 7.62
N SER A 82 39.55 -11.29 8.66
CA SER A 82 39.13 -10.67 9.92
C SER A 82 40.31 -9.96 10.61
N VAL A 83 40.17 -8.66 10.87
CA VAL A 83 40.98 -7.99 11.90
C VAL A 83 40.15 -7.90 13.17
N LEU A 84 40.56 -8.73 14.14
CA LEU A 84 40.21 -8.64 15.55
C LEU A 84 40.71 -7.31 16.12
N ASN A 85 39.83 -6.53 16.74
CA ASN A 85 40.26 -5.63 17.81
C ASN A 85 39.69 -6.15 19.14
N LYS A 86 40.62 -6.34 20.10
CA LYS A 86 40.38 -6.94 21.41
C LYS A 86 39.79 -5.91 22.38
N SER A 87 38.79 -6.38 23.13
CA SER A 87 38.55 -6.18 24.57
C SER A 87 38.46 -4.75 25.13
N VAL A 88 37.30 -4.42 25.72
CA VAL A 88 37.19 -4.26 27.18
C VAL A 88 35.85 -4.85 27.62
N ALA A 89 35.92 -5.84 28.50
CA ALA A 89 34.78 -6.43 29.18
C ALA A 89 34.47 -5.63 30.44
N ASN A 90 33.19 -5.30 30.68
CA ASN A 90 32.69 -5.07 32.02
C ASN A 90 31.65 -6.14 32.36
N LYS A 91 32.06 -7.03 33.26
CA LYS A 91 31.25 -8.01 33.99
C LYS A 91 30.56 -7.30 35.15
N SER A 92 29.25 -7.52 35.31
CA SER A 92 28.53 -7.75 36.58
C SER A 92 27.05 -7.43 36.37
N VAL A 93 26.03 -8.18 36.79
CA VAL A 93 25.86 -9.42 37.56
C VAL A 93 24.42 -9.84 37.22
N LEU A 94 24.22 -11.05 36.69
CA LEU A 94 22.90 -11.69 36.62
C LEU A 94 22.73 -12.47 37.92
N ASN A 95 21.89 -11.97 38.83
CA ASN A 95 21.48 -12.73 40.00
C ASN A 95 20.24 -13.58 39.66
N LYS A 96 20.46 -14.90 39.71
CA LYS A 96 19.45 -15.96 39.75
C LYS A 96 19.02 -16.16 41.21
N ALA A 97 17.74 -15.92 41.51
CA ALA A 97 16.93 -16.52 42.58
C ALA A 97 15.64 -15.67 42.64
N SER A 98 14.41 -16.17 42.72
CA SER A 98 13.92 -17.39 43.34
C SER A 98 12.56 -17.75 42.72
N LEU A 99 12.32 -19.05 42.52
CA LEU A 99 10.98 -19.60 42.34
C LEU A 99 10.20 -19.37 43.63
N ASN A 100 9.07 -18.68 43.56
CA ASN A 100 8.02 -18.79 44.57
C ASN A 100 6.68 -19.08 43.89
N LYS A 101 6.29 -20.36 43.95
CA LYS A 101 4.92 -20.80 43.66
C LYS A 101 4.04 -20.28 44.79
N ASN A 102 3.08 -19.41 44.45
CA ASN A 102 1.89 -19.27 45.27
C ASN A 102 0.64 -19.40 44.39
N LYS A 103 -0.03 -20.54 44.53
CA LYS A 103 -1.39 -20.75 44.07
C LYS A 103 -2.28 -19.82 44.88
N ASN A 104 -3.03 -18.94 44.22
CA ASN A 104 -4.27 -18.46 44.81
C ASN A 104 -5.39 -18.55 43.76
N LYS A 105 -6.33 -19.45 44.04
CA LYS A 105 -7.64 -19.48 43.38
C LYS A 105 -8.38 -18.24 43.84
N ASN A 106 -8.88 -17.44 42.91
CA ASN A 106 -10.06 -16.65 43.20
C ASN A 106 -11.01 -16.68 42.00
N LYS A 107 -12.17 -17.31 42.22
CA LYS A 107 -13.38 -17.02 41.47
C LYS A 107 -13.70 -15.55 41.72
N ASN A 108 -14.02 -14.79 40.68
CA ASN A 108 -15.00 -13.72 40.82
C ASN A 108 -15.76 -13.51 39.52
N LYS A 109 -17.05 -13.77 39.65
CA LYS A 109 -18.15 -13.31 38.81
C LYS A 109 -18.35 -11.83 39.12
N SER A 110 -18.60 -11.02 38.09
CA SER A 110 -19.65 -9.98 38.02
C SER A 110 -19.22 -8.68 37.30
N THR A 111 -20.21 -8.15 36.58
CA THR A 111 -20.42 -6.76 36.13
C THR A 111 -19.45 -6.19 35.10
N MET A 112 -19.90 -6.27 33.82
CA MET A 112 -19.55 -5.29 32.80
C MET A 112 -20.37 -4.03 33.06
N ASP A 113 -19.72 -2.98 33.55
CA ASP A 113 -20.12 -1.60 33.31
C ASP A 113 -18.91 -0.66 33.49
N GLY A 114 -18.77 0.30 32.57
CA GLY A 114 -17.98 1.53 32.69
C GLY A 114 -16.46 1.44 32.83
N GLY A 115 -15.72 1.71 31.74
CA GLY A 115 -14.29 2.00 31.82
C GLY A 115 -13.60 2.25 30.48
N SER A 116 -13.83 3.43 29.89
CA SER A 116 -13.08 3.96 28.74
C SER A 116 -11.63 4.26 29.12
N LEU A 117 -10.81 3.20 29.19
CA LEU A 117 -9.37 3.25 29.34
C LEU A 117 -8.76 2.17 28.45
N GLY A 118 -8.21 2.57 27.32
CA GLY A 118 -7.21 1.82 26.57
C GLY A 118 -7.62 0.39 26.21
N LEU A 119 -8.60 0.24 25.32
CA LEU A 119 -8.51 -0.83 24.34
C LEU A 119 -7.24 -0.56 23.52
N SER A 120 -6.10 -1.05 24.02
CA SER A 120 -4.95 -1.37 23.20
C SER A 120 -5.49 -1.94 21.90
N GLN A 121 -5.39 -1.19 20.79
CA GLN A 121 -5.91 -1.53 19.47
C GLN A 121 -5.66 -3.01 19.22
N LEU A 122 -6.70 -3.83 19.41
CA LEU A 122 -6.56 -5.26 19.29
C LEU A 122 -6.22 -5.51 17.82
N ILE A 123 -5.01 -6.02 17.60
CA ILE A 123 -4.58 -6.41 16.26
C ILE A 123 -5.67 -7.33 15.69
N PRO A 124 -6.18 -7.07 14.47
CA PRO A 124 -7.21 -7.89 13.83
C PRO A 124 -6.63 -9.23 13.41
N SER A 125 -6.33 -10.06 14.41
CA SER A 125 -5.48 -11.24 14.29
C SER A 125 -6.15 -12.34 13.47
N PHE A 126 -7.47 -12.42 13.49
CA PHE A 126 -8.22 -13.36 12.66
C PHE A 126 -8.24 -12.94 11.19
N GLU A 127 -8.36 -11.65 10.91
CA GLU A 127 -8.35 -11.06 9.57
C GLU A 127 -6.94 -11.16 8.98
N LEU A 128 -5.91 -10.76 9.73
CA LEU A 128 -4.51 -10.94 9.33
C LEU A 128 -4.18 -12.42 9.11
N ARG A 129 -4.66 -13.31 9.98
CA ARG A 129 -4.50 -14.75 9.76
C ARG A 129 -5.18 -15.20 8.47
N ARG A 130 -6.40 -14.74 8.18
CA ARG A 130 -7.10 -15.04 6.92
C ARG A 130 -6.33 -14.54 5.70
N LEU A 131 -5.77 -13.34 5.79
CA LEU A 131 -4.90 -12.74 4.77
C LEU A 131 -3.69 -13.65 4.44
N HIS A 132 -3.14 -14.38 5.42
CA HIS A 132 -2.03 -15.33 5.23
C HIS A 132 -2.45 -16.78 4.92
N GLN A 133 -3.70 -17.18 5.16
CA GLN A 133 -4.11 -18.60 5.16
C GLN A 133 -5.02 -19.03 4.00
N GLN A 134 -5.60 -18.09 3.24
CA GLN A 134 -6.61 -18.44 2.24
C GLN A 134 -6.10 -18.33 0.78
N PRO A 135 -6.28 -19.36 -0.07
CA PRO A 135 -6.75 -19.08 -1.42
C PRO A 135 -8.21 -18.63 -1.28
N SER A 136 -8.51 -17.38 -1.63
CA SER A 136 -9.85 -16.79 -1.48
C SER A 136 -10.97 -17.66 -2.06
N ARG A 137 -12.23 -17.42 -1.67
CA ARG A 137 -13.40 -17.96 -2.39
C ARG A 137 -13.55 -17.42 -3.81
N ASN A 138 -13.02 -16.24 -4.08
CA ASN A 138 -13.08 -15.63 -5.41
C ASN A 138 -12.13 -16.34 -6.37
N ALA A 139 -12.60 -16.82 -7.53
CA ALA A 139 -11.79 -17.56 -8.50
C ALA A 139 -10.54 -16.76 -8.95
N TYR A 140 -10.64 -15.42 -8.98
CA TYR A 140 -9.53 -14.53 -9.34
C TYR A 140 -8.42 -14.46 -8.29
N THR A 141 -8.74 -14.65 -7.01
CA THR A 141 -7.79 -14.59 -5.89
C THR A 141 -7.38 -16.01 -5.42
N ALA A 142 -8.19 -17.04 -5.73
CA ALA A 142 -7.98 -18.44 -5.36
C ALA A 142 -6.74 -19.04 -6.03
N ALA A 143 -6.42 -18.56 -7.24
CA ALA A 143 -5.27 -18.99 -8.02
C ALA A 143 -3.91 -18.58 -7.42
N ARG A 144 -3.90 -17.79 -6.34
CA ARG A 144 -2.76 -16.97 -5.95
C ARG A 144 -2.48 -17.02 -4.44
N ARG A 145 -2.02 -18.18 -3.93
CA ARG A 145 -1.45 -18.32 -2.58
C ARG A 145 -0.29 -17.32 -2.39
N PHE A 146 -0.36 -16.45 -1.37
CA PHE A 146 0.70 -15.48 -0.98
C PHE A 146 1.03 -14.36 -1.98
N THR A 147 0.02 -13.69 -2.51
CA THR A 147 0.20 -12.66 -3.56
C THR A 147 0.11 -11.22 -3.11
N TRP A 148 -0.49 -10.95 -1.96
CA TRP A 148 -0.59 -9.57 -1.47
C TRP A 148 0.76 -9.00 -0.99
N GLU A 149 1.75 -9.85 -0.68
CA GLU A 149 3.11 -9.42 -0.28
C GLU A 149 3.98 -8.98 -1.48
N LYS A 150 3.53 -9.31 -2.70
CA LYS A 150 4.23 -9.08 -3.97
C LYS A 150 3.27 -8.48 -4.99
N LEU A 151 2.44 -7.54 -4.54
CA LEU A 151 1.61 -6.76 -5.46
C LEU A 151 2.55 -5.91 -6.32
N ASP A 152 2.27 -5.96 -7.61
CA ASP A 152 3.02 -5.24 -8.63
C ASP A 152 2.73 -3.73 -8.54
N ILE A 153 3.33 -3.06 -7.56
CA ILE A 153 3.38 -1.59 -7.55
C ILE A 153 4.66 -1.15 -8.25
N LEU A 154 4.61 0.03 -8.88
CA LEU A 154 5.80 0.63 -9.47
C LEU A 154 6.95 0.64 -8.43
N PRO A 155 8.20 0.40 -8.81
CA PRO A 155 9.32 0.62 -7.89
C PRO A 155 9.49 2.12 -7.61
N PRO A 156 10.14 2.50 -6.50
CA PRO A 156 10.49 3.89 -6.26
C PRO A 156 11.37 4.40 -7.41
N PRO A 157 11.19 5.67 -7.83
CA PRO A 157 11.94 6.21 -8.94
C PRO A 157 13.43 6.34 -8.62
N GLY A 158 14.27 6.31 -9.65
CA GLY A 158 15.73 6.45 -9.53
C GLY A 158 16.17 7.82 -8.95
N PRO A 159 17.48 7.99 -8.68
CA PRO A 159 18.00 9.18 -8.01
C PRO A 159 17.78 10.48 -8.78
N ASP A 160 17.82 10.44 -10.12
CA ASP A 160 17.62 11.63 -10.95
C ASP A 160 16.19 12.17 -10.84
N TYR A 161 15.21 11.26 -10.90
CA TYR A 161 13.81 11.63 -10.73
C TYR A 161 13.50 11.98 -9.27
N THR A 162 14.11 11.28 -8.30
CA THR A 162 14.01 11.65 -6.88
C THR A 162 14.52 13.08 -6.63
N ARG A 163 15.56 13.55 -7.34
CA ARG A 163 16.03 14.95 -7.28
C ARG A 163 15.02 15.95 -7.86
N LEU A 164 14.26 15.56 -8.88
CA LEU A 164 13.16 16.38 -9.38
C LEU A 164 12.04 16.47 -8.34
N GLU A 165 11.71 15.36 -7.68
CA GLU A 165 10.72 15.35 -6.60
C GLU A 165 11.16 16.22 -5.42
N THR A 166 12.44 16.20 -5.01
CA THR A 166 12.91 17.11 -3.96
C THR A 166 12.84 18.58 -4.38
N THR A 167 13.01 18.88 -5.67
CA THR A 167 12.80 20.25 -6.18
C THR A 167 11.33 20.68 -6.03
N VAL A 168 10.38 19.77 -6.27
CA VAL A 168 8.96 20.00 -5.99
C VAL A 168 8.74 20.26 -4.50
N LEU A 169 9.28 19.42 -3.62
CA LEU A 169 9.13 19.59 -2.17
C LEU A 169 9.78 20.88 -1.66
N LEU A 170 10.92 21.30 -2.21
CA LEU A 170 11.53 22.60 -1.89
C LEU A 170 10.64 23.77 -2.34
N SER A 171 9.95 23.63 -3.48
CA SER A 171 8.96 24.62 -3.91
C SER A 171 7.72 24.67 -2.98
N MET A 172 7.30 23.53 -2.44
CA MET A 172 6.26 23.43 -1.41
C MET A 172 6.73 24.09 -0.11
N GLN A 173 7.97 23.81 0.30
CA GLN A 173 8.60 24.39 1.48
C GLN A 173 8.61 25.92 1.44
N ARG A 174 8.91 26.53 0.28
CA ARG A 174 8.93 28.00 0.11
C ARG A 174 7.54 28.65 0.22
N ARG A 175 6.46 27.88 0.10
CA ARG A 175 5.08 28.37 0.20
C ARG A 175 4.64 28.34 1.66
N ASP A 176 5.27 29.15 2.50
CA ASP A 176 5.04 29.19 3.95
C ASP A 176 3.57 29.44 4.30
N ARG A 177 2.86 30.29 3.53
CA ARG A 177 1.43 30.55 3.75
C ARG A 177 0.58 29.28 3.68
N GLU A 178 0.83 28.42 2.69
CA GLU A 178 0.07 27.18 2.54
C GLU A 178 0.48 26.14 3.59
N ARG A 179 1.78 26.09 3.94
CA ARG A 179 2.27 25.22 5.02
C ARG A 179 1.68 25.59 6.38
N VAL A 180 1.59 26.88 6.69
CA VAL A 180 0.96 27.36 7.92
C VAL A 180 -0.53 27.04 7.93
N ARG A 181 -1.22 27.19 6.78
CA ARG A 181 -2.63 26.84 6.65
C ARG A 181 -2.90 25.35 6.91
N ARG A 182 -2.07 24.45 6.37
CA ARG A 182 -2.22 22.99 6.51
C ARG A 182 -1.65 22.43 7.80
N LEU A 183 -0.86 23.21 8.54
CA LEU A 183 -0.15 22.73 9.73
C LEU A 183 -1.08 22.11 10.80
N PRO A 184 -2.27 22.68 11.12
CA PRO A 184 -3.18 22.07 12.08
C PRO A 184 -3.62 20.66 11.66
N ASP A 185 -4.04 20.50 10.41
CA ASP A 185 -4.49 19.21 9.86
C ASP A 185 -3.34 18.21 9.86
N ILE A 186 -2.15 18.63 9.40
CA ILE A 186 -0.92 17.82 9.41
C ILE A 186 -0.60 17.29 10.82
N GLN A 187 -0.77 18.12 11.85
CA GLN A 187 -0.51 17.76 13.24
C GLN A 187 -1.54 16.76 13.78
N ILE A 188 -2.83 16.97 13.52
CA ILE A 188 -3.90 16.05 13.92
C ILE A 188 -3.68 14.68 13.26
N GLU A 189 -3.42 14.69 11.96
CA GLU A 189 -3.18 13.49 11.15
C GLU A 189 -1.80 12.84 11.41
N SER A 190 -0.97 13.35 12.33
CA SER A 190 0.31 12.72 12.69
C SER A 190 0.13 11.31 13.24
N THR A 191 -1.00 11.09 13.92
CA THR A 191 -1.51 9.78 14.32
C THR A 191 -2.85 9.60 13.62
N ILE A 192 -2.91 8.81 12.55
CA ILE A 192 -4.19 8.53 11.87
C ILE A 192 -5.14 7.88 12.88
N SER A 193 -6.31 8.49 13.05
CA SER A 193 -7.38 7.99 13.90
C SER A 193 -8.65 7.77 13.08
N VAL A 194 -9.54 6.93 13.60
CA VAL A 194 -10.84 6.64 12.98
C VAL A 194 -11.72 7.90 12.92
N GLY A 195 -11.54 8.83 13.86
CA GLY A 195 -12.30 10.08 13.97
C GLY A 195 -12.29 10.94 12.71
N GLU A 196 -11.21 10.88 11.91
CA GLU A 196 -11.13 11.65 10.67
C GLU A 196 -12.17 11.19 9.63
N PHE A 197 -12.47 9.89 9.62
CA PHE A 197 -13.40 9.28 8.67
C PHE A 197 -14.84 9.28 9.20
N THR A 198 -15.04 9.11 10.50
CA THR A 198 -16.38 9.08 11.12
C THR A 198 -17.05 10.47 11.10
N ARG A 199 -16.27 11.54 11.17
CA ARG A 199 -16.76 12.91 11.00
C ARG A 199 -17.45 13.13 9.66
N ALA A 200 -16.85 12.61 8.58
CA ALA A 200 -17.38 12.70 7.23
C ALA A 200 -18.68 11.90 7.05
N LEU A 201 -18.87 10.89 7.88
CA LEU A 201 -20.08 10.07 7.92
C LEU A 201 -21.17 10.66 8.83
N HIS A 202 -20.88 11.77 9.53
CA HIS A 202 -21.78 12.37 10.52
C HIS A 202 -22.21 11.40 11.64
N ILE A 203 -21.32 10.46 12.00
CA ILE A 203 -21.57 9.48 13.07
C ILE A 203 -20.84 9.80 14.37
N GLU A 204 -20.15 10.96 14.45
CA GLU A 204 -19.58 11.44 15.71
C GLU A 204 -20.71 11.58 16.74
N ASP A 205 -20.51 10.97 17.92
CA ASP A 205 -21.46 10.93 19.05
C ASP A 205 -22.77 10.15 18.80
N LEU A 206 -22.90 9.44 17.68
CA LEU A 206 -24.01 8.52 17.40
C LEU A 206 -23.64 7.08 17.79
N GLY A 207 -24.50 6.42 18.55
CA GLY A 207 -24.40 4.98 18.77
C GLY A 207 -25.00 4.18 17.60
N GLY A 208 -24.60 2.92 17.45
CA GLY A 208 -25.10 2.03 16.40
C GLY A 208 -24.23 1.96 15.15
N PHE A 209 -23.05 2.59 15.13
CA PHE A 209 -22.06 2.51 14.04
C PHE A 209 -20.77 1.77 14.43
N GLU A 210 -20.86 0.90 15.44
CA GLU A 210 -19.70 0.23 16.02
C GLU A 210 -19.01 -0.73 15.02
N GLN A 211 -19.75 -1.27 14.05
CA GLN A 211 -19.17 -2.10 12.99
C GLN A 211 -18.34 -1.25 12.03
N THR A 212 -18.84 -0.07 11.64
CA THR A 212 -18.10 0.85 10.76
C THR A 212 -16.81 1.32 11.43
N GLU A 213 -16.89 1.77 12.68
CA GLU A 213 -15.72 2.19 13.45
C GLU A 213 -14.73 1.04 13.62
N GLY A 214 -15.23 -0.15 13.98
CA GLY A 214 -14.44 -1.36 14.13
C GLY A 214 -13.72 -1.77 12.85
N LEU A 215 -14.42 -1.71 11.71
CA LEU A 215 -13.84 -1.99 10.40
C LEU A 215 -12.74 -0.99 10.06
N PHE A 216 -12.98 0.31 10.20
CA PHE A 216 -11.98 1.34 9.90
C PHE A 216 -10.74 1.17 10.77
N GLN A 217 -10.93 0.95 12.07
CA GLN A 217 -9.82 0.68 12.98
C GLN A 217 -9.01 -0.56 12.55
N ALA A 218 -9.70 -1.64 12.19
CA ALA A 218 -9.04 -2.88 11.78
C ALA A 218 -8.30 -2.73 10.44
N ILE A 219 -8.84 -1.96 9.48
CA ILE A 219 -8.16 -1.62 8.23
C ILE A 219 -6.90 -0.80 8.51
N LEU A 220 -6.96 0.23 9.36
CA LEU A 220 -5.80 1.05 9.71
C LEU A 220 -4.65 0.20 10.26
N THR A 221 -4.96 -0.68 11.22
CA THR A 221 -3.97 -1.55 11.86
C THR A 221 -3.41 -2.60 10.89
N ALA A 222 -4.25 -3.21 10.05
CA ALA A 222 -3.78 -4.18 9.07
C ALA A 222 -2.92 -3.53 7.98
N CYS A 223 -3.32 -2.37 7.47
CA CYS A 223 -2.55 -1.64 6.47
C CYS A 223 -1.24 -1.10 7.04
N GLU A 224 -1.16 -0.76 8.33
CA GLU A 224 0.11 -0.41 8.98
C GLU A 224 1.10 -1.58 8.96
N TYR A 225 0.64 -2.77 9.35
CA TYR A 225 1.45 -3.98 9.29
C TYR A 225 1.94 -4.28 7.86
N VAL A 226 1.02 -4.28 6.90
CA VAL A 226 1.33 -4.56 5.48
C VAL A 226 2.26 -3.51 4.90
N GLY A 227 2.01 -2.22 5.15
CA GLY A 227 2.82 -1.13 4.63
C GLY A 227 4.26 -1.16 5.14
N LEU A 228 4.49 -1.57 6.39
CA LEU A 228 5.85 -1.75 6.92
C LEU A 228 6.62 -2.87 6.20
N ILE A 229 5.95 -3.94 5.78
CA ILE A 229 6.58 -4.99 4.95
C ILE A 229 7.06 -4.40 3.63
N TYR A 230 6.19 -3.69 2.92
CA TYR A 230 6.55 -3.04 1.64
C TYR A 230 7.69 -2.01 1.80
N LYS A 231 7.69 -1.24 2.90
CA LYS A 231 8.77 -0.30 3.21
C LYS A 231 10.13 -0.97 3.32
N SER A 232 10.19 -2.07 4.05
CA SER A 232 11.44 -2.83 4.21
C SER A 232 11.96 -3.42 2.89
N GLN A 233 11.08 -3.74 1.93
CA GLN A 233 11.46 -4.28 0.63
C GLN A 233 12.16 -3.24 -0.26
N PHE A 234 11.67 -2.00 -0.28
CA PHE A 234 12.19 -0.95 -1.16
C PHE A 234 13.29 -0.10 -0.52
N ASN A 235 13.27 0.02 0.81
CA ASN A 235 14.28 0.72 1.60
C ASN A 235 14.60 2.16 1.11
N ARG A 236 13.56 2.92 0.72
CA ARG A 236 13.73 4.27 0.15
C ARG A 236 14.03 5.30 1.25
N LEU A 237 15.11 6.07 1.06
CA LEU A 237 15.42 7.24 1.90
C LEU A 237 14.29 8.28 1.88
N ARG A 238 14.04 8.91 3.02
CA ARG A 238 13.07 10.01 3.15
C ARG A 238 13.57 11.31 2.51
N PRO A 239 12.67 12.24 2.18
CA PRO A 239 13.04 13.50 1.51
C PRO A 239 14.17 14.27 2.19
N ASN A 240 14.10 14.47 3.50
CA ASN A 240 15.12 15.22 4.24
C ASN A 240 16.46 14.47 4.39
N GLN A 241 16.47 13.15 4.21
CA GLN A 241 17.70 12.34 4.22
C GLN A 241 18.42 12.43 2.86
N PHE A 242 17.67 12.54 1.77
CA PHE A 242 18.21 12.72 0.42
C PHE A 242 18.57 14.18 0.12
N GLU A 243 17.72 15.12 0.56
CA GLU A 243 17.89 16.57 0.40
C GLU A 243 17.85 17.27 1.78
N PRO A 244 19.02 17.52 2.39
CA PRO A 244 19.12 18.10 3.74
C PRO A 244 18.56 19.52 3.89
N MET A 245 18.30 20.25 2.79
CA MET A 245 17.66 21.57 2.86
C MET A 245 16.16 21.51 3.18
N LEU A 246 15.53 20.34 3.03
CA LEU A 246 14.14 20.14 3.43
C LEU A 246 14.01 20.15 4.97
N ARG A 247 13.01 20.88 5.46
CA ARG A 247 12.71 21.09 6.87
C ARG A 247 11.31 20.53 7.16
N PRO A 248 11.20 19.25 7.55
CA PRO A 248 9.92 18.63 7.84
C PRO A 248 9.14 19.37 8.92
N LEU A 249 7.80 19.37 8.81
CA LEU A 249 6.91 19.99 9.81
C LEU A 249 6.68 19.08 11.03
N LEU A 250 6.95 17.80 10.88
CA LEU A 250 6.79 16.78 11.91
C LEU A 250 8.11 16.04 12.13
N ALA A 251 8.18 15.32 13.24
CA ALA A 251 9.29 14.40 13.49
C ALA A 251 9.36 13.34 12.38
N VAL A 252 10.58 13.09 11.91
CA VAL A 252 10.81 12.14 10.81
C VAL A 252 10.76 10.71 11.36
N PRO A 253 9.84 9.85 10.90
CA PRO A 253 9.76 8.48 11.40
C PRO A 253 10.98 7.64 11.03
N VAL A 254 11.29 6.64 11.85
CA VAL A 254 12.49 5.80 11.74
C VAL A 254 12.46 4.86 10.53
N HIS A 255 11.27 4.46 10.08
CA HIS A 255 11.08 3.58 8.93
C HIS A 255 11.12 4.35 7.59
N GLU A 256 11.22 3.61 6.50
CA GLU A 256 11.50 4.10 5.15
C GLU A 256 10.33 4.85 4.52
N SER A 257 10.62 5.58 3.43
CA SER A 257 9.65 6.48 2.78
C SER A 257 8.62 5.73 1.93
N TYR A 258 9.04 4.74 1.15
CA TYR A 258 8.21 4.17 0.08
C TYR A 258 7.59 2.82 0.45
N PRO A 259 6.28 2.57 0.18
CA PRO A 259 5.26 3.55 -0.21
C PRO A 259 4.77 4.38 0.99
N SER A 260 4.01 5.45 0.76
CA SER A 260 3.40 6.24 1.84
C SER A 260 2.33 5.42 2.57
N ASN A 261 2.56 5.14 3.87
CA ASN A 261 1.64 4.31 4.65
C ASN A 261 0.32 5.02 4.93
N HIS A 262 0.36 6.34 5.19
CA HIS A 262 -0.85 7.13 5.39
C HIS A 262 -1.71 7.13 4.13
N SER A 263 -1.10 7.29 2.96
CA SER A 263 -1.82 7.17 1.69
C SER A 263 -2.45 5.78 1.55
N PHE A 264 -1.68 4.71 1.79
CA PHE A 264 -2.18 3.34 1.71
C PHE A 264 -3.35 3.09 2.68
N GLN A 265 -3.25 3.51 3.93
CA GLN A 265 -4.29 3.37 4.96
C GLN A 265 -5.58 4.11 4.57
N CYS A 266 -5.49 5.40 4.26
CA CYS A 266 -6.68 6.20 3.98
C CYS A 266 -7.38 5.78 2.69
N PHE A 267 -6.63 5.46 1.62
CA PHE A 267 -7.24 4.94 0.40
C PHE A 267 -7.84 3.54 0.58
N SER A 268 -7.27 2.71 1.46
CA SER A 268 -7.86 1.39 1.77
C SER A 268 -9.22 1.52 2.47
N ILE A 269 -9.38 2.51 3.37
CA ILE A 269 -10.69 2.84 3.96
C ILE A 269 -11.66 3.32 2.89
N ALA A 270 -11.26 4.29 2.07
CA ALA A 270 -12.13 4.83 1.02
C ALA A 270 -12.60 3.75 0.03
N PHE A 271 -11.69 2.86 -0.41
CA PHE A 271 -12.03 1.75 -1.29
C PHE A 271 -12.90 0.69 -0.61
N ALA A 272 -12.62 0.35 0.66
CA ALA A 272 -13.45 -0.58 1.41
C ALA A 272 -14.89 -0.05 1.54
N PHE A 273 -15.04 1.20 1.98
CA PHE A 273 -16.36 1.81 2.15
C PHE A 273 -17.12 1.94 0.84
N SER A 274 -16.45 2.35 -0.26
CA SER A 274 -17.04 2.39 -1.60
C SER A 274 -17.43 1.00 -2.13
N THR A 275 -16.74 -0.07 -1.69
CA THR A 275 -17.13 -1.44 -2.02
C THR A 275 -18.38 -1.88 -1.28
N ILE A 276 -18.54 -1.46 -0.01
CA ILE A 276 -19.68 -1.83 0.84
C ILE A 276 -20.93 -1.02 0.46
N LEU A 277 -20.79 0.30 0.30
CA LEU A 277 -21.89 1.24 0.05
C LEU A 277 -21.57 2.15 -1.15
N PRO A 278 -21.59 1.64 -2.39
CA PRO A 278 -21.11 2.35 -3.57
C PRO A 278 -21.87 3.64 -3.89
N GLU A 279 -23.16 3.72 -3.54
CA GLU A 279 -24.01 4.89 -3.82
C GLU A 279 -24.08 5.89 -2.64
N HIS A 280 -23.38 5.62 -1.53
CA HIS A 280 -23.45 6.48 -0.36
C HIS A 280 -22.67 7.79 -0.61
N PRO A 281 -23.25 8.98 -0.30
CA PRO A 281 -22.63 10.27 -0.62
C PRO A 281 -21.27 10.51 0.07
N ALA A 282 -21.02 9.85 1.20
CA ALA A 282 -19.73 9.94 1.88
C ALA A 282 -18.58 9.24 1.15
N THR A 283 -18.83 8.41 0.14
CA THR A 283 -17.76 7.75 -0.64
C THR A 283 -16.81 8.76 -1.28
N ASP A 284 -17.36 9.80 -1.91
CA ASP A 284 -16.59 10.90 -2.50
C ASP A 284 -15.82 11.70 -1.44
N GLU A 285 -16.43 11.92 -0.28
CA GLU A 285 -15.81 12.68 0.80
C GLU A 285 -14.65 11.90 1.45
N LEU A 286 -14.82 10.59 1.68
CA LEU A 286 -13.75 9.72 2.16
C LEU A 286 -12.59 9.65 1.17
N ALA A 287 -12.86 9.66 -0.14
CA ALA A 287 -11.82 9.73 -1.17
C ALA A 287 -11.06 11.07 -1.14
N ARG A 288 -11.75 12.19 -0.88
CA ARG A 288 -11.12 13.51 -0.70
C ARG A 288 -10.26 13.57 0.57
N ILE A 289 -10.77 13.03 1.68
CA ILE A 289 -10.01 12.93 2.94
C ILE A 289 -8.73 12.11 2.70
N ALA A 290 -8.84 10.96 2.04
CA ALA A 290 -7.68 10.14 1.72
C ALA A 290 -6.63 10.88 0.88
N GLN A 291 -7.06 11.65 -0.11
CA GLN A 291 -6.17 12.49 -0.92
C GLN A 291 -5.53 13.60 -0.08
N ASN A 292 -6.31 14.31 0.73
CA ASN A 292 -5.83 15.42 1.57
C ASN A 292 -4.78 14.95 2.58
N VAL A 293 -5.03 13.85 3.30
CA VAL A 293 -4.09 13.28 4.27
C VAL A 293 -2.78 12.86 3.58
N ALA A 294 -2.88 12.28 2.37
CA ALA A 294 -1.72 11.85 1.62
C ALA A 294 -0.86 13.05 1.15
N GLU A 295 -1.49 14.08 0.57
CA GLU A 295 -0.80 15.31 0.18
C GLU A 295 -0.22 16.06 1.37
N ASN A 296 -0.90 16.04 2.52
CA ASN A 296 -0.42 16.66 3.75
C ASN A 296 0.91 16.05 4.21
N ARG A 297 1.19 14.78 3.90
CA ARG A 297 2.53 14.19 4.13
C ARG A 297 3.62 14.79 3.24
N GLU A 298 3.28 15.19 2.01
CA GLU A 298 4.20 15.88 1.09
C GLU A 298 4.45 17.31 1.55
N TRP A 299 3.39 18.04 1.93
CA TRP A 299 3.49 19.39 2.51
C TRP A 299 4.26 19.42 3.83
N ALA A 300 4.17 18.34 4.61
CA ALA A 300 4.98 18.12 5.79
C ALA A 300 6.45 17.80 5.49
N GLY A 301 6.80 17.51 4.23
CA GLY A 301 8.15 17.14 3.80
C GLY A 301 8.56 15.71 4.19
N LEU A 302 7.59 14.82 4.43
CA LEU A 302 7.81 13.46 4.91
C LEU A 302 7.81 12.39 3.81
N HIS A 303 7.10 12.67 2.71
CA HIS A 303 6.93 11.75 1.58
C HIS A 303 7.13 12.50 0.26
N TYR A 304 7.58 11.77 -0.76
CA TYR A 304 7.60 12.25 -2.14
C TYR A 304 6.23 12.05 -2.81
N PRO A 305 5.89 12.81 -3.87
CA PRO A 305 4.69 12.56 -4.66
C PRO A 305 4.56 11.12 -5.17
N SER A 306 5.67 10.49 -5.56
CA SER A 306 5.66 9.06 -5.95
C SER A 306 5.38 8.11 -4.78
N ASP A 307 5.77 8.43 -3.54
CA ASP A 307 5.42 7.61 -2.36
C ASP A 307 3.89 7.62 -2.14
N THR A 308 3.27 8.79 -2.27
CA THR A 308 1.82 8.98 -2.18
C THR A 308 1.11 8.20 -3.28
N GLN A 309 1.53 8.37 -4.53
CA GLN A 309 0.93 7.66 -5.66
C GLN A 309 1.03 6.14 -5.49
N ALA A 310 2.16 5.65 -4.98
CA ALA A 310 2.38 4.24 -4.71
C ALA A 310 1.52 3.71 -3.55
N GLY A 311 1.30 4.50 -2.50
CA GLY A 311 0.38 4.13 -1.42
C GLY A 311 -1.05 3.95 -1.92
N ARG A 312 -1.53 4.86 -2.77
CA ARG A 312 -2.81 4.73 -3.46
C ARG A 312 -2.88 3.52 -4.40
N ASP A 313 -1.81 3.27 -5.16
CA ASP A 313 -1.72 2.11 -6.06
C ASP A 313 -1.77 0.79 -5.30
N LEU A 314 -1.02 0.72 -4.19
CA LEU A 314 -1.02 -0.42 -3.28
C LEU A 314 -2.42 -0.64 -2.71
N ALA A 315 -3.10 0.40 -2.22
CA ALA A 315 -4.47 0.31 -1.70
C ALA A 315 -5.42 -0.33 -2.71
N ARG A 316 -5.36 0.12 -3.97
CA ARG A 316 -6.24 -0.38 -5.04
C ARG A 316 -5.99 -1.85 -5.34
N ARG A 317 -4.71 -2.27 -5.40
CA ARG A 317 -4.31 -3.65 -5.66
C ARG A 317 -4.56 -4.57 -4.46
N PHE A 318 -4.54 -4.01 -3.26
CA PHE A 318 -4.77 -4.71 -2.00
C PHE A 318 -6.26 -4.89 -1.68
N ALA A 319 -7.14 -4.03 -2.23
CA ALA A 319 -8.57 -4.02 -1.95
C ALA A 319 -9.27 -5.40 -2.06
N PRO A 320 -9.01 -6.26 -3.07
CA PRO A 320 -9.62 -7.60 -3.12
C PRO A 320 -9.22 -8.50 -1.94
N TYR A 321 -7.96 -8.42 -1.49
CA TYR A 321 -7.48 -9.19 -0.34
C TYR A 321 -8.05 -8.67 0.97
N LEU A 322 -8.20 -7.35 1.06
CA LEU A 322 -8.85 -6.71 2.19
C LEU A 322 -10.32 -7.16 2.28
N HIS A 323 -11.06 -7.11 1.17
CA HIS A 323 -12.44 -7.62 1.09
C HIS A 323 -12.52 -9.09 1.54
N ASP A 324 -11.67 -9.97 1.01
CA ASP A 324 -11.73 -11.40 1.32
C ASP A 324 -11.38 -11.69 2.79
N ALA A 325 -10.35 -11.01 3.34
CA ALA A 325 -9.93 -11.20 4.72
C ALA A 325 -10.95 -10.63 5.73
N PHE A 326 -11.62 -9.52 5.37
CA PHE A 326 -12.54 -8.79 6.25
C PHE A 326 -14.02 -9.03 5.91
N GLY A 327 -14.35 -9.97 5.03
CA GLY A 327 -15.71 -10.20 4.52
C GLY A 327 -16.85 -10.19 5.56
N PRO A 328 -16.73 -10.86 6.72
CA PRO A 328 -17.74 -10.78 7.78
C PRO A 328 -17.96 -9.37 8.35
N LEU A 329 -16.89 -8.57 8.49
CA LEU A 329 -17.00 -7.17 8.91
C LEU A 329 -17.59 -6.30 7.79
N PHE A 330 -17.22 -6.55 6.53
CA PHE A 330 -17.85 -5.86 5.39
C PHE A 330 -19.36 -6.10 5.35
N GLN A 331 -19.82 -7.33 5.59
CA GLN A 331 -21.24 -7.65 5.68
C GLN A 331 -21.89 -6.97 6.88
N ALA A 332 -21.25 -7.01 8.05
CA ALA A 332 -21.78 -6.38 9.26
C ALA A 332 -21.93 -4.85 9.10
N VAL A 333 -20.98 -4.20 8.42
CA VAL A 333 -21.09 -2.78 8.08
C VAL A 333 -22.20 -2.56 7.05
N HIS A 334 -22.32 -3.40 6.02
CA HIS A 334 -23.44 -3.27 5.08
C HIS A 334 -24.80 -3.34 5.81
N ASP A 335 -24.97 -4.32 6.69
CA ASP A 335 -26.20 -4.51 7.48
C ASP A 335 -26.45 -3.40 8.51
N GLU A 336 -25.40 -2.67 8.89
CA GLU A 336 -25.49 -1.50 9.80
C GLU A 336 -26.10 -0.27 9.11
N TRP A 337 -25.92 -0.14 7.79
CA TRP A 337 -26.36 1.02 7.01
C TRP A 337 -27.64 0.78 6.18
N VAL A 338 -28.17 -0.44 6.14
CA VAL A 338 -29.35 -0.86 5.33
C VAL A 338 -30.52 -1.27 6.22
#